data_AF-A0AAQ4F6D3-F1
#
_entry.id   AF-A0AAQ4F6D3-F1
#
_cell.length_a   1.000
_cell.length_b   1.000
_cell.length_c   1.000
_cell.angle_alpha   90.00
_cell.angle_beta   90.00
_cell.angle_gamma   90.00
#
_symmetry.space_group_name_H-M   'P 1'
#
loop_
_entity.id
_entity.type
_entity.pdbx_description
1 polymer ?
#
loop_
_entity_poly.entity_id
_entity_poly.type
_entity_poly.pdbx_seq_one_letter_code
_entity_poly.pdbx_strand_id
1 'polypeptide(L)'
;MAQGPSSGRAVAVLKCMDDGSFELDIEALEEVLLAEHIWNIPVAVISVAGSFRRGKSFLLNFFIQYLRNQCRGDWLRKCNTSLDGFAWRGGSERETKGILLWSEVFVVTTSKGEKVAVVLMDTQGTFDGTTTMKGTGTIFALSTMLSSVQVYNLSQNIGEDDLQHLALFCDYGQVVKKDGSNNAFQTLLFLVRDWSFPYEFRYGAHGGRAYMEKRLEVCDEQPEELRNLRRDIRSSFEEIACFLMPHPGLKVATNPEFKGCLSDIDIDFKNHLEKLLAVVLHPVNLFPKKINNCIITCEKLLMYFKVYAESFKNGEASDPMSIREATGVANNTSALTDALQYYLSEMAKACADTPCAEHHLRKSHEEGFAAALRKFDAVLKLGGKEMEAAVQDKACAGDPSNIR
;
A
#
# COMPACT_ATOMS: atom_id res chain seq x y z
N MET A 1 19.44 -16.41 -19.08
CA MET A 1 18.65 -15.99 -20.25
C MET A 1 18.15 -14.58 -19.96
N ALA A 2 18.49 -13.61 -20.80
CA ALA A 2 17.99 -12.24 -20.64
C ALA A 2 16.48 -12.25 -20.93
N GLN A 3 15.66 -11.96 -19.92
CA GLN A 3 14.24 -11.72 -20.14
C GLN A 3 14.10 -10.50 -21.05
N GLY A 4 13.39 -10.65 -22.17
CA GLY A 4 13.01 -9.52 -23.02
C GLY A 4 12.18 -8.50 -22.23
N PRO A 5 12.01 -7.26 -22.72
CA PRO A 5 11.31 -6.23 -21.99
C PRO A 5 9.85 -6.64 -21.83
N SER A 6 9.46 -7.11 -20.65
CA SER A 6 8.05 -7.28 -20.31
C SER A 6 7.41 -5.91 -20.32
N SER A 7 6.56 -5.62 -21.30
CA SER A 7 5.75 -4.40 -21.26
C SER A 7 4.73 -4.56 -20.15
N GLY A 8 5.04 -4.05 -18.95
CA GLY A 8 4.07 -3.99 -17.86
C GLY A 8 2.76 -3.32 -18.32
N ARG A 9 1.65 -3.70 -17.68
CA ARG A 9 0.31 -3.15 -17.96
C ARG A 9 -0.38 -2.81 -16.65
N ALA A 10 -1.39 -1.93 -16.72
CA ALA A 10 -2.27 -1.70 -15.59
C ALA A 10 -3.28 -2.86 -15.47
N VAL A 11 -3.42 -3.41 -14.28
CA VAL A 11 -4.27 -4.56 -13.96
C VAL A 11 -5.29 -4.12 -12.92
N ALA A 12 -6.57 -4.14 -13.27
CA ALA A 12 -7.65 -3.81 -12.34
C ALA A 12 -7.89 -4.98 -11.37
N VAL A 13 -7.50 -4.79 -10.12
CA VAL A 13 -7.57 -5.81 -9.07
C VAL A 13 -8.80 -5.67 -8.18
N LEU A 14 -9.31 -4.45 -8.03
CA LEU A 14 -10.58 -4.17 -7.37
C LEU A 14 -11.45 -3.38 -8.34
N LYS A 15 -12.63 -3.88 -8.66
CA LYS A 15 -13.60 -3.24 -9.56
C LYS A 15 -14.75 -2.67 -8.74
N CYS A 16 -15.13 -1.42 -9.02
CA CYS A 16 -16.35 -0.83 -8.49
C CYS A 16 -17.48 -1.13 -9.49
N MET A 17 -18.51 -1.83 -9.01
CA MET A 17 -19.68 -2.21 -9.78
C MET A 17 -20.70 -1.06 -9.81
N ASP A 18 -21.64 -1.11 -10.76
CA ASP A 18 -22.63 -0.04 -10.96
C ASP A 18 -23.63 0.07 -9.79
N ASP A 19 -23.82 -1.01 -9.02
CA ASP A 19 -24.62 -1.03 -7.79
C ASP A 19 -23.88 -0.45 -6.57
N GLY A 20 -22.64 0.01 -6.76
CA GLY A 20 -21.77 0.54 -5.71
C GLY A 20 -21.06 -0.53 -4.87
N SER A 21 -21.20 -1.81 -5.23
CA SER A 21 -20.44 -2.90 -4.61
C SER A 21 -19.02 -3.00 -5.18
N PHE A 22 -18.17 -3.73 -4.47
CA PHE A 22 -16.79 -4.00 -4.88
C PHE A 22 -16.60 -5.48 -5.20
N GLU A 23 -15.88 -5.75 -6.28
CA GLU A 23 -15.49 -7.09 -6.70
C GLU A 23 -13.96 -7.16 -6.79
N LEU A 24 -13.39 -8.17 -6.12
CA LEU A 24 -11.96 -8.45 -6.17
C LEU A 24 -11.67 -9.43 -7.29
N ASP A 25 -10.75 -9.07 -8.18
CA ASP A 25 -10.25 -9.95 -9.24
C ASP A 25 -9.07 -10.76 -8.71
N ILE A 26 -9.38 -11.94 -8.16
CA ILE A 26 -8.41 -12.81 -7.49
C ILE A 26 -7.37 -13.33 -8.49
N GLU A 27 -7.80 -13.77 -9.67
CA GLU A 27 -6.90 -14.28 -10.71
C GLU A 27 -5.90 -13.22 -11.15
N ALA A 28 -6.38 -11.99 -11.35
CA ALA A 28 -5.52 -10.86 -11.71
C ALA A 28 -4.51 -10.49 -10.59
N LEU A 29 -4.90 -10.61 -9.31
CA LEU A 29 -3.97 -10.41 -8.21
C LEU A 29 -2.92 -11.52 -8.11
N GLU A 30 -3.33 -12.77 -8.33
CA GLU A 30 -2.43 -13.92 -8.31
C GLU A 30 -1.40 -13.84 -9.45
N GLU A 31 -1.82 -13.40 -10.65
CA GLU A 31 -0.92 -13.12 -11.78
C GLU A 31 0.21 -12.15 -11.38
N VAL A 32 -0.11 -11.11 -10.59
CA VAL A 32 0.85 -10.07 -10.21
C VAL A 32 1.69 -10.46 -8.99
N LEU A 33 1.08 -11.04 -7.95
CA LEU A 33 1.69 -11.22 -6.63
C LEU A 33 2.27 -12.63 -6.40
N LEU A 34 1.86 -13.64 -7.17
CA LEU A 34 2.33 -15.03 -6.99
C LEU A 34 3.35 -15.47 -8.04
N ALA A 35 3.94 -14.53 -8.80
CA ALA A 35 5.01 -14.87 -9.73
C ALA A 35 6.19 -15.54 -8.98
N GLU A 36 6.70 -16.66 -9.53
CA GLU A 36 7.65 -17.59 -8.88
C GLU A 36 8.90 -16.89 -8.29
N HIS A 37 9.34 -15.80 -8.92
CA HIS A 37 10.54 -15.06 -8.53
C HIS A 37 10.30 -13.97 -7.46
N ILE A 38 9.04 -13.68 -7.07
CA ILE A 38 8.70 -12.60 -6.12
C ILE A 38 7.73 -12.98 -5.00
N TRP A 39 6.98 -14.09 -5.10
CA TRP A 39 5.88 -14.41 -4.16
C TRP A 39 6.28 -14.37 -2.67
N ASN A 40 7.49 -14.84 -2.34
CA ASN A 40 8.01 -14.88 -0.97
C ASN A 40 8.93 -13.69 -0.62
N ILE A 41 8.99 -12.65 -1.45
CA ILE A 41 9.81 -11.46 -1.19
C ILE A 41 8.99 -10.47 -0.34
N PRO A 42 9.58 -9.83 0.69
CA PRO A 42 8.96 -8.72 1.40
C PRO A 42 8.51 -7.62 0.43
N VAL A 43 7.28 -7.13 0.57
CA VAL A 43 6.67 -6.22 -0.40
C VAL A 43 6.54 -4.81 0.14
N ALA A 44 6.96 -3.80 -0.62
CA ALA A 44 6.65 -2.39 -0.41
C ALA A 44 5.56 -2.00 -1.42
N VAL A 45 4.48 -1.40 -0.94
CA VAL A 45 3.34 -1.01 -1.76
C VAL A 45 3.24 0.51 -1.75
N ILE A 46 3.42 1.11 -2.92
CA ILE A 46 3.35 2.57 -3.11
C ILE A 46 1.99 2.89 -3.75
N SER A 47 1.10 3.47 -2.94
CA SER A 47 -0.23 3.88 -3.38
C SER A 47 -0.27 5.37 -3.65
N VAL A 48 -0.91 5.78 -4.74
CA VAL A 48 -1.26 7.18 -4.98
C VAL A 48 -2.77 7.32 -4.96
N ALA A 49 -3.28 8.09 -4.00
CA ALA A 49 -4.71 8.36 -3.82
C ALA A 49 -4.97 9.85 -3.66
N GLY A 50 -6.22 10.26 -3.89
CA GLY A 50 -6.64 11.66 -3.83
C GLY A 50 -7.57 12.03 -4.98
N SER A 51 -7.93 13.31 -5.06
CA SER A 51 -9.01 13.78 -5.93
C SER A 51 -8.85 13.37 -7.39
N PHE A 52 -9.98 13.19 -8.05
CA PHE A 52 -10.05 12.90 -9.46
C PHE A 52 -9.42 14.02 -10.34
N ARG A 53 -8.81 13.65 -11.47
CA ARG A 53 -8.10 14.54 -12.44
C ARG A 53 -6.92 15.35 -11.91
N ARG A 54 -6.29 14.94 -10.82
CA ARG A 54 -5.08 15.59 -10.29
C ARG A 54 -3.76 14.95 -10.71
N GLY A 55 -3.74 14.23 -11.85
CA GLY A 55 -2.52 13.69 -12.44
C GLY A 55 -1.83 12.59 -11.63
N LYS A 56 -2.59 11.66 -11.02
CA LYS A 56 -2.08 10.50 -10.26
C LYS A 56 -1.36 9.50 -11.16
N SER A 57 -2.05 8.98 -12.17
CA SER A 57 -1.51 8.02 -13.14
C SER A 57 -0.33 8.62 -13.92
N PHE A 58 -0.39 9.91 -14.27
CA PHE A 58 0.74 10.66 -14.84
C PHE A 58 1.98 10.61 -13.93
N LEU A 59 1.81 10.81 -12.61
CA LEU A 59 2.91 10.72 -11.65
C LEU A 59 3.45 9.28 -11.54
N LEU A 60 2.57 8.28 -11.44
CA LEU A 60 2.95 6.88 -11.34
C LEU A 60 3.76 6.40 -12.56
N ASN A 61 3.53 6.96 -13.74
CA ASN A 61 4.32 6.59 -14.91
C ASN A 61 5.79 7.05 -14.80
N PHE A 62 6.07 8.14 -14.08
CA PHE A 62 7.45 8.49 -13.72
C PHE A 62 8.04 7.52 -12.69
N PHE A 63 7.21 6.96 -11.80
CA PHE A 63 7.65 5.97 -10.81
C PHE A 63 8.10 4.70 -11.53
N ILE A 64 7.31 4.24 -12.51
CA ILE A 64 7.65 3.10 -13.39
C ILE A 64 8.99 3.35 -14.08
N GLN A 65 9.17 4.52 -14.71
CA GLN A 65 10.41 4.84 -15.40
C GLN A 65 11.61 4.88 -14.46
N TYR A 66 11.46 5.46 -13.28
CA TYR A 66 12.51 5.50 -12.27
C TYR A 66 12.93 4.09 -11.82
N LEU A 67 11.96 3.21 -11.56
CA LEU A 67 12.20 1.83 -11.12
C LEU A 67 12.84 0.97 -12.22
N ARG A 68 12.37 1.08 -13.47
CA ARG A 68 12.97 0.40 -14.64
C ARG A 68 14.44 0.80 -14.87
N ASN A 69 14.78 2.05 -14.55
CA ASN A 69 16.17 2.54 -14.58
C ASN A 69 16.93 2.27 -13.28
N GLN A 70 16.50 1.28 -12.48
CA GLN A 70 17.16 0.82 -11.25
C GLN A 70 17.40 1.92 -10.21
N CYS A 71 16.49 2.89 -10.13
CA CYS A 71 16.62 4.03 -9.22
C CYS A 71 17.90 4.86 -9.43
N ARG A 72 18.47 4.87 -10.64
CA ARG A 72 19.77 5.51 -10.93
C ARG A 72 19.73 6.35 -12.22
N GLY A 73 20.59 7.38 -12.24
CA GLY A 73 21.01 8.09 -13.46
C GLY A 73 20.09 9.23 -13.93
N ASP A 74 20.47 9.82 -15.07
CA ASP A 74 19.76 10.91 -15.77
C ASP A 74 18.54 10.38 -16.58
N TRP A 75 17.72 9.50 -15.98
CA TRP A 75 16.58 8.85 -16.64
C TRP A 75 15.55 9.87 -17.16
N LEU A 76 15.34 10.97 -16.43
CA LEU A 76 14.46 12.07 -16.82
C LEU A 76 15.03 12.91 -17.97
N ARG A 77 16.32 12.80 -18.29
CA ARG A 77 16.94 13.54 -19.42
C ARG A 77 17.05 12.71 -20.69
N LYS A 78 16.96 11.38 -20.58
CA LYS A 78 17.07 10.45 -21.73
C LYS A 78 15.73 10.08 -22.36
N CYS A 79 14.60 10.40 -21.72
CA CYS A 79 13.28 10.08 -22.22
C CYS A 79 12.82 11.12 -23.27
N ASN A 80 13.13 10.88 -24.54
CA ASN A 80 12.54 11.60 -25.68
C ASN A 80 11.24 10.94 -26.18
N THR A 81 10.73 9.96 -25.45
CA THR A 81 9.58 9.13 -25.83
C THR A 81 8.36 9.42 -24.97
N SER A 82 7.19 8.99 -25.48
CA SER A 82 5.90 8.98 -24.78
C SER A 82 6.02 8.41 -23.36
N LEU A 83 5.25 8.98 -22.43
CA LEU A 83 5.20 8.51 -21.05
C LEU A 83 4.24 7.31 -20.95
N ASP A 84 4.77 6.12 -21.22
CA ASP A 84 4.03 4.86 -21.18
C ASP A 84 3.87 4.34 -19.74
N GLY A 85 2.73 3.73 -19.44
CA GLY A 85 2.41 3.25 -18.10
C GLY A 85 0.91 3.06 -17.88
N PHE A 86 0.41 3.41 -16.70
CA PHE A 86 -1.02 3.55 -16.43
C PHE A 86 -1.67 4.51 -17.44
N ALA A 87 -2.88 4.19 -17.88
CA ALA A 87 -3.64 5.04 -18.79
C ALA A 87 -3.87 6.41 -18.15
N TRP A 88 -3.56 7.48 -18.89
CA TRP A 88 -3.78 8.85 -18.46
C TRP A 88 -4.18 9.70 -19.67
N ARG A 89 -5.14 10.61 -19.48
CA ARG A 89 -5.56 11.58 -20.49
C ARG A 89 -6.02 12.88 -19.85
N GLY A 90 -6.03 13.96 -20.63
CA GLY A 90 -6.73 15.20 -20.30
C GLY A 90 -8.26 15.03 -20.30
N GLY A 91 -8.99 16.13 -20.09
CA GLY A 91 -10.47 16.16 -20.07
C GLY A 91 -11.10 15.97 -18.69
N SER A 92 -12.42 16.15 -18.58
CA SER A 92 -13.20 16.06 -17.32
C SER A 92 -13.65 14.63 -16.93
N GLU A 93 -13.17 13.67 -17.71
CA GLU A 93 -13.83 12.44 -18.17
C GLU A 93 -13.85 11.06 -17.50
N ARG A 94 -13.58 10.81 -16.20
CA ARG A 94 -12.92 9.58 -15.62
C ARG A 94 -12.03 8.60 -16.43
N GLU A 95 -11.13 7.90 -15.75
CA GLU A 95 -10.22 6.94 -16.39
C GLU A 95 -10.05 5.71 -15.50
N THR A 96 -9.49 5.91 -14.31
CA THR A 96 -9.25 4.84 -13.32
C THR A 96 -10.53 4.52 -12.53
N LYS A 97 -10.94 3.26 -12.52
CA LYS A 97 -12.04 2.73 -11.68
C LYS A 97 -11.49 1.70 -10.69
N GLY A 98 -11.86 1.81 -9.41
CA GLY A 98 -11.42 0.89 -8.36
C GLY A 98 -9.92 1.02 -8.03
N ILE A 99 -9.22 -0.12 -7.90
CA ILE A 99 -7.78 -0.18 -7.61
C ILE A 99 -7.08 -0.92 -8.75
N LEU A 100 -6.02 -0.31 -9.28
CA LEU A 100 -5.19 -0.88 -10.33
C LEU A 100 -3.77 -1.10 -9.81
N LEU A 101 -3.19 -2.25 -10.11
CA LEU A 101 -1.77 -2.52 -9.89
C LEU A 101 -1.02 -2.47 -11.21
N TRP A 102 0.26 -2.11 -11.14
CA TRP A 102 1.17 -2.33 -12.26
C TRP A 102 1.60 -3.80 -12.29
N SER A 103 1.47 -4.47 -13.44
CA SER A 103 1.73 -5.91 -13.54
C SER A 103 3.21 -6.29 -13.36
N GLU A 104 4.13 -5.36 -13.63
CA GLU A 104 5.56 -5.57 -13.44
C GLU A 104 5.94 -5.19 -12.00
N VAL A 105 6.24 -6.19 -11.17
CA VAL A 105 6.71 -6.00 -9.79
C VAL A 105 8.23 -5.80 -9.79
N PHE A 106 8.70 -4.68 -9.26
CA PHE A 106 10.12 -4.33 -9.31
C PHE A 106 10.86 -4.84 -8.07
N VAL A 107 11.88 -5.68 -8.25
CA VAL A 107 12.73 -6.11 -7.13
C VAL A 107 13.87 -5.13 -6.93
N VAL A 108 13.88 -4.43 -5.80
CA VAL A 108 14.91 -3.46 -5.43
C VAL A 108 15.74 -4.02 -4.27
N THR A 109 17.06 -3.86 -4.34
CA THR A 109 17.95 -4.17 -3.22
C THR A 109 18.09 -2.94 -2.34
N THR A 110 17.70 -3.04 -1.07
CA THR A 110 17.76 -1.93 -0.11
C THR A 110 19.21 -1.59 0.22
N SER A 111 19.42 -0.45 0.88
CA SER A 111 20.73 -0.06 1.42
C SER A 111 21.35 -1.09 2.38
N LYS A 112 20.53 -1.97 2.98
CA LYS A 112 20.97 -3.06 3.86
C LYS A 112 21.32 -4.36 3.11
N GLY A 113 21.17 -4.39 1.79
CA GLY A 113 21.41 -5.59 0.98
C GLY A 113 20.21 -6.55 0.90
N GLU A 114 19.07 -6.19 1.48
CA GLU A 114 17.86 -7.01 1.48
C GLU A 114 17.06 -6.76 0.19
N LYS A 115 16.37 -7.78 -0.33
CA LYS A 115 15.49 -7.64 -1.50
C LYS A 115 14.08 -7.25 -1.05
N VAL A 116 13.50 -6.26 -1.73
CA VAL A 116 12.12 -5.83 -1.53
C VAL A 116 11.42 -5.76 -2.88
N ALA A 117 10.24 -6.35 -2.98
CA ALA A 117 9.36 -6.25 -4.13
C ALA A 117 8.57 -4.94 -4.05
N VAL A 118 8.60 -4.10 -5.08
CA VAL A 118 7.91 -2.81 -5.13
C VAL A 118 6.70 -2.94 -6.03
N VAL A 119 5.51 -2.77 -5.44
CA VAL A 119 4.22 -2.77 -6.13
C VAL A 119 3.72 -1.33 -6.22
N LEU A 120 3.34 -0.91 -7.41
CA LEU A 120 2.71 0.39 -7.66
C LEU A 120 1.20 0.22 -7.74
N MET A 121 0.47 1.05 -6.98
CA MET A 121 -0.98 1.02 -6.87
C MET A 121 -1.55 2.38 -7.28
N ASP A 122 -2.33 2.39 -8.37
CA ASP A 122 -3.16 3.53 -8.76
C ASP A 122 -4.58 3.32 -8.22
N THR A 123 -5.18 4.41 -7.76
CA THR A 123 -6.53 4.36 -7.18
C THR A 123 -7.47 5.30 -7.91
N GLN A 124 -8.75 4.94 -7.90
CA GLN A 124 -9.80 5.84 -8.33
C GLN A 124 -9.72 7.18 -7.60
N GLY A 125 -9.95 8.27 -8.34
CA GLY A 125 -10.00 9.57 -7.73
C GLY A 125 -11.24 9.77 -6.87
N THR A 126 -11.06 10.38 -5.70
CA THR A 126 -12.18 10.79 -4.87
C THR A 126 -13.02 11.86 -5.58
N PHE A 127 -14.34 11.84 -5.34
CA PHE A 127 -15.32 12.83 -5.85
C PHE A 127 -15.55 12.82 -7.37
N ASP A 128 -15.58 11.65 -8.01
CA ASP A 128 -16.21 11.57 -9.32
C ASP A 128 -17.74 11.62 -9.16
N GLY A 129 -18.44 12.36 -10.01
CA GLY A 129 -19.90 12.61 -9.89
C GLY A 129 -20.81 11.38 -10.04
N THR A 130 -20.25 10.18 -9.94
CA THR A 130 -20.87 8.89 -10.21
C THR A 130 -20.63 7.84 -9.13
N THR A 131 -19.69 8.06 -8.20
CA THR A 131 -19.41 7.11 -7.11
C THR A 131 -19.92 7.68 -5.80
N THR A 132 -20.49 6.82 -4.96
CA THR A 132 -20.94 7.22 -3.63
C THR A 132 -19.74 7.65 -2.76
N MET A 133 -19.99 8.52 -1.78
CA MET A 133 -18.99 8.88 -0.77
C MET A 133 -18.46 7.64 -0.04
N LYS A 134 -19.32 6.64 0.20
CA LYS A 134 -18.96 5.36 0.81
C LYS A 134 -17.98 4.56 -0.06
N GLY A 135 -18.23 4.49 -1.38
CA GLY A 135 -17.34 3.78 -2.30
C GLY A 135 -15.97 4.45 -2.42
N THR A 136 -15.95 5.77 -2.47
CA THR A 136 -14.71 6.56 -2.48
C THR A 136 -13.88 6.34 -1.20
N GLY A 137 -14.53 6.40 -0.03
CA GLY A 137 -13.88 6.13 1.25
C GLY A 137 -13.31 4.71 1.34
N THR A 138 -14.03 3.72 0.79
CA THR A 138 -13.60 2.32 0.74
C THR A 138 -12.31 2.12 -0.05
N ILE A 139 -12.23 2.69 -1.27
CA ILE A 139 -11.02 2.57 -2.12
C ILE A 139 -9.83 3.21 -1.41
N PHE A 140 -10.02 4.39 -0.83
CA PHE A 140 -8.96 5.07 -0.10
C PHE A 140 -8.53 4.28 1.15
N ALA A 141 -9.48 3.73 1.91
CA ALA A 141 -9.24 2.88 3.07
C ALA A 141 -8.38 1.66 2.72
N LEU A 142 -8.82 0.88 1.74
CA LEU A 142 -8.11 -0.31 1.27
C LEU A 142 -6.70 0.05 0.82
N SER A 143 -6.56 1.11 0.02
CA SER A 143 -5.25 1.55 -0.46
C SER A 143 -4.31 1.98 0.67
N THR A 144 -4.83 2.61 1.72
CA THR A 144 -4.04 3.06 2.89
C THR A 144 -3.64 1.88 3.76
N MET A 145 -4.54 0.93 4.00
CA MET A 145 -4.24 -0.27 4.80
C MET A 145 -3.24 -1.19 4.11
N LEU A 146 -3.33 -1.32 2.78
CA LEU A 146 -2.46 -2.20 2.00
C LEU A 146 -1.11 -1.56 1.67
N SER A 147 -1.03 -0.23 1.63
CA SER A 147 0.21 0.48 1.29
C SER A 147 1.21 0.58 2.45
N SER A 148 2.50 0.56 2.11
CA SER A 148 3.57 0.98 3.02
C SER A 148 3.83 2.48 2.89
N VAL A 149 3.62 3.04 1.70
CA VAL A 149 3.64 4.49 1.45
C VAL A 149 2.35 4.89 0.76
N GLN A 150 1.54 5.68 1.45
CA GLN A 150 0.34 6.31 0.90
C GLN A 150 0.69 7.74 0.46
N VAL A 151 0.73 7.99 -0.84
CA VAL A 151 0.87 9.32 -1.41
C VAL A 151 -0.53 9.93 -1.54
N TYR A 152 -0.84 10.92 -0.71
CA TYR A 152 -2.08 11.67 -0.78
C TYR A 152 -1.89 12.88 -1.71
N ASN A 153 -2.31 12.72 -2.96
CA ASN A 153 -2.13 13.68 -4.05
C ASN A 153 -3.23 14.75 -4.03
N LEU A 154 -2.86 15.93 -3.52
CA LEU A 154 -3.70 17.10 -3.31
C LEU A 154 -3.39 18.20 -4.32
N SER A 155 -4.34 19.10 -4.53
CA SER A 155 -4.18 20.21 -5.48
C SER A 155 -4.08 21.54 -4.77
N GLN A 156 -3.04 22.29 -5.06
CA GLN A 156 -2.73 23.65 -4.59
C GLN A 156 -2.51 23.80 -3.09
N ASN A 157 -3.33 23.14 -2.25
CA ASN A 157 -3.35 23.31 -0.81
C ASN A 157 -3.79 22.00 -0.11
N ILE A 158 -3.64 21.95 1.22
CA ILE A 158 -4.23 21.00 2.15
C ILE A 158 -5.39 21.73 2.84
N GLY A 159 -6.63 21.39 2.50
CA GLY A 159 -7.83 21.92 3.14
C GLY A 159 -8.20 21.17 4.43
N GLU A 160 -9.15 21.69 5.20
CA GLU A 160 -9.69 20.96 6.36
C GLU A 160 -10.53 19.76 5.91
N ASP A 161 -11.19 19.84 4.75
CA ASP A 161 -11.91 18.73 4.11
C ASP A 161 -10.96 17.57 3.75
N ASP A 162 -9.75 17.88 3.27
CA ASP A 162 -8.72 16.87 3.04
C ASP A 162 -8.32 16.14 4.33
N LEU A 163 -8.19 16.88 5.44
CA LEU A 163 -7.89 16.29 6.75
C LEU A 163 -9.05 15.47 7.29
N GLN A 164 -10.29 15.93 7.10
CA GLN A 164 -11.49 15.22 7.53
C GLN A 164 -11.67 13.88 6.80
N HIS A 165 -11.26 13.76 5.53
CA HIS A 165 -11.23 12.45 4.87
C HIS A 165 -10.32 11.45 5.57
N LEU A 166 -9.26 11.93 6.22
CA LEU A 166 -8.37 11.06 6.98
C LEU A 166 -8.94 10.64 8.34
N ALA A 167 -9.99 11.32 8.83
CA ALA A 167 -10.60 11.06 10.13
C ALA A 167 -11.10 9.61 10.25
N LEU A 168 -11.76 9.10 9.21
CA LEU A 168 -12.27 7.72 9.17
C LEU A 168 -11.18 6.67 9.45
N PHE A 169 -9.95 6.94 8.99
CA PHE A 169 -8.82 6.03 9.17
C PHE A 169 -8.12 6.22 10.50
N CYS A 170 -8.21 7.43 11.04
CA CYS A 170 -7.71 7.74 12.37
C CYS A 170 -8.46 6.95 13.44
N ASP A 171 -9.78 6.78 13.29
CA ASP A 171 -10.60 5.97 14.20
C ASP A 171 -10.11 4.51 14.25
N TYR A 172 -9.84 3.90 13.09
CA TYR A 172 -9.22 2.57 13.01
C TYR A 172 -7.81 2.55 13.61
N GLY A 173 -6.99 3.57 13.33
CA GLY A 173 -5.68 3.74 13.95
C GLY A 173 -5.74 3.74 15.49
N GLN A 174 -6.73 4.40 16.06
CA GLN A 174 -6.95 4.41 17.51
C GLN A 174 -7.34 3.04 18.06
N VAL A 175 -8.18 2.29 17.34
CA VAL A 175 -8.57 0.94 17.73
C VAL A 175 -7.36 0.01 17.78
N VAL A 176 -6.50 0.02 16.76
CA VAL A 176 -5.27 -0.79 16.72
C VAL A 176 -4.32 -0.43 17.85
N LYS A 177 -4.19 0.86 18.19
CA LYS A 177 -3.34 1.31 19.30
C LYS A 177 -3.81 0.85 20.67
N LYS A 178 -5.13 0.81 20.90
CA LYS A 178 -5.70 0.32 22.17
C LYS A 178 -5.34 -1.13 22.45
N ASP A 179 -5.04 -1.91 21.41
CA ASP A 179 -4.60 -3.31 21.51
C ASP A 179 -3.11 -3.47 21.86
N GLY A 180 -2.40 -2.37 22.17
CA GLY A 180 -0.97 -2.40 22.48
C GLY A 180 -0.06 -2.55 21.24
N SER A 181 -0.64 -2.42 20.04
CA SER A 181 0.12 -2.34 18.78
C SER A 181 0.61 -0.90 18.55
N ASN A 182 1.65 -0.74 17.72
CA ASN A 182 2.15 0.57 17.27
C ASN A 182 1.14 1.28 16.34
N ASN A 183 1.61 2.28 15.59
CA ASN A 183 0.86 2.94 14.53
C ASN A 183 0.26 1.91 13.54
N ALA A 184 -0.99 2.10 13.14
CA ALA A 184 -1.68 1.20 12.22
C ALA A 184 -1.13 1.29 10.78
N PHE A 185 -0.55 2.45 10.44
CA PHE A 185 -0.04 2.76 9.12
C PHE A 185 1.41 3.22 9.18
N GLN A 186 2.13 3.05 8.08
CA GLN A 186 3.54 3.42 7.99
C GLN A 186 3.69 4.88 7.54
N THR A 187 3.83 5.14 6.23
CA THR A 187 4.12 6.49 5.73
C THR A 187 2.91 7.09 5.01
N LEU A 188 2.50 8.30 5.44
CA LEU A 188 1.60 9.17 4.69
C LEU A 188 2.38 10.36 4.12
N LEU A 189 2.43 10.46 2.80
CA LEU A 189 3.05 11.59 2.09
C LEU A 189 1.97 12.48 1.49
N PHE A 190 1.79 13.68 2.06
CA PHE A 190 0.99 14.72 1.42
C PHE A 190 1.77 15.31 0.24
N LEU A 191 1.27 15.07 -0.96
CA LEU A 191 1.84 15.62 -2.18
C LEU A 191 0.96 16.76 -2.67
N VAL A 192 1.37 18.00 -2.39
CA VAL A 192 0.64 19.19 -2.82
C VAL A 192 1.10 19.59 -4.22
N ARG A 193 0.25 19.33 -5.22
CA ARG A 193 0.47 19.68 -6.62
C ARG A 193 0.22 21.16 -6.84
N ASP A 194 0.85 21.74 -7.86
CA ASP A 194 0.61 23.12 -8.30
C ASP A 194 0.73 24.17 -7.18
N TRP A 195 1.68 23.93 -6.26
CA TRP A 195 1.96 24.85 -5.16
C TRP A 195 2.39 26.21 -5.71
N SER A 196 1.64 27.25 -5.31
CA SER A 196 1.73 28.58 -5.93
C SER A 196 2.45 29.61 -5.04
N PHE A 197 2.88 29.22 -3.83
CA PHE A 197 3.47 30.14 -2.85
C PHE A 197 4.90 29.74 -2.44
N PRO A 198 5.84 29.53 -3.39
CA PRO A 198 7.22 29.12 -3.08
C PRO A 198 8.01 30.15 -2.27
N TYR A 199 7.53 31.41 -2.26
CA TYR A 199 8.09 32.50 -1.46
C TYR A 199 7.72 32.41 0.02
N GLU A 200 6.62 31.75 0.39
CA GLU A 200 6.24 31.47 1.79
C GLU A 200 6.84 30.14 2.23
N PHE A 201 6.58 29.08 1.46
CA PHE A 201 7.14 27.74 1.69
C PHE A 201 7.77 27.22 0.41
N ARG A 202 9.10 27.03 0.42
CA ARG A 202 9.85 26.59 -0.77
C ARG A 202 9.36 25.23 -1.27
N TYR A 203 9.53 24.99 -2.58
CA TYR A 203 9.26 23.68 -3.16
C TYR A 203 10.08 22.54 -2.52
N GLY A 204 9.54 21.33 -2.61
CA GLY A 204 10.18 20.11 -2.10
C GLY A 204 9.81 19.75 -0.65
N ALA A 205 10.47 18.71 -0.14
CA ALA A 205 10.21 18.16 1.19
C ALA A 205 10.50 19.14 2.34
N HIS A 206 11.49 20.02 2.18
CA HIS A 206 11.88 20.96 3.24
C HIS A 206 10.79 22.01 3.52
N GLY A 207 10.30 22.69 2.48
CA GLY A 207 9.17 23.61 2.66
C GLY A 207 7.87 22.87 2.95
N GLY A 208 7.67 21.67 2.40
CA GLY A 208 6.54 20.81 2.75
C GLY A 208 6.47 20.46 4.23
N ARG A 209 7.60 20.14 4.87
CA ARG A 209 7.66 19.90 6.32
C ARG A 209 7.18 21.11 7.12
N ALA A 210 7.75 22.28 6.87
CA ALA A 210 7.35 23.51 7.55
C ALA A 210 5.86 23.85 7.31
N TYR A 211 5.39 23.61 6.08
CA TYR A 211 3.99 23.81 5.73
C TYR A 211 3.05 22.86 6.50
N MET A 212 3.43 21.59 6.59
CA MET A 212 2.68 20.56 7.30
C MET A 212 2.63 20.81 8.80
N GLU A 213 3.75 21.23 9.40
CA GLU A 213 3.81 21.58 10.82
C GLU A 213 2.78 22.66 11.16
N LYS A 214 2.67 23.71 10.33
CA LYS A 214 1.66 24.77 10.44
C LYS A 214 0.22 24.25 10.24
N ARG A 215 0.00 23.34 9.29
CA ARG A 215 -1.37 22.80 9.00
C ARG A 215 -1.87 21.87 10.10
N LEU A 216 -0.99 21.05 10.67
CA LEU A 216 -1.30 20.13 11.76
C LEU A 216 -1.03 20.72 13.15
N GLU A 217 -0.79 22.04 13.24
CA GLU A 217 -0.65 22.72 14.53
C GLU A 217 -1.95 22.63 15.32
N VAL A 218 -1.83 22.21 16.58
CA VAL A 218 -2.93 22.09 17.53
C VAL A 218 -2.88 23.31 18.43
N CYS A 219 -3.93 24.13 18.38
CA CYS A 219 -4.02 25.40 19.10
C CYS A 219 -5.29 25.43 19.95
N ASP A 220 -5.27 26.03 21.14
CA ASP A 220 -6.40 25.95 22.08
C ASP A 220 -7.66 26.69 21.63
N GLU A 221 -7.52 27.66 20.72
CA GLU A 221 -8.61 28.37 20.09
C GLU A 221 -9.35 27.52 19.03
N GLN A 222 -8.77 26.40 18.60
CA GLN A 222 -9.42 25.50 17.65
C GLN A 222 -10.54 24.70 18.34
N PRO A 223 -11.64 24.41 17.62
CA PRO A 223 -12.64 23.44 18.06
C PRO A 223 -12.00 22.11 18.45
N GLU A 224 -12.53 21.48 19.49
CA GLU A 224 -12.00 20.22 20.02
C GLU A 224 -11.92 19.12 18.96
N GLU A 225 -12.93 19.02 18.09
CA GLU A 225 -12.97 18.09 16.96
C GLU A 225 -11.75 18.24 16.04
N LEU A 226 -11.38 19.48 15.67
CA LEU A 226 -10.22 19.75 14.82
C LEU A 226 -8.89 19.48 15.51
N ARG A 227 -8.82 19.70 16.84
CA ARG A 227 -7.64 19.35 17.63
C ARG A 227 -7.46 17.84 17.72
N ASN A 228 -8.54 17.11 17.96
CA ASN A 228 -8.53 15.65 18.05
C ASN A 228 -8.13 15.04 16.70
N LEU A 229 -8.75 15.45 15.60
CA LEU A 229 -8.39 15.01 14.26
C LEU A 229 -6.88 15.13 13.97
N ARG A 230 -6.28 16.29 14.27
CA ARG A 230 -4.83 16.52 14.07
C ARG A 230 -3.97 15.60 14.94
N ARG A 231 -4.36 15.37 16.20
CA ARG A 231 -3.68 14.42 17.09
C ARG A 231 -3.81 13.01 16.54
N ASP A 232 -4.99 12.61 16.10
CA ASP A 232 -5.24 11.27 15.64
C ASP A 232 -4.48 10.97 14.35
N ILE A 233 -4.44 11.93 13.40
CA ILE A 233 -3.60 11.85 12.20
C ILE A 233 -2.14 11.62 12.59
N ARG A 234 -1.56 12.49 13.42
CA ARG A 234 -0.16 12.36 13.88
C ARG A 234 0.12 11.04 14.55
N SER A 235 -0.86 10.49 15.23
CA SER A 235 -0.71 9.27 15.98
C SER A 235 -0.94 8.02 15.08
N SER A 236 -1.69 8.10 13.98
CA SER A 236 -2.08 6.91 13.21
C SER A 236 -1.00 6.38 12.28
N PHE A 237 -0.05 7.23 11.88
CA PHE A 237 1.03 6.92 10.94
C PHE A 237 2.41 6.94 11.63
N GLU A 238 3.30 6.02 11.27
CA GLU A 238 4.71 6.02 11.72
C GLU A 238 5.44 7.29 11.25
N GLU A 239 5.16 7.72 10.02
CA GLU A 239 5.72 8.93 9.43
C GLU A 239 4.67 9.70 8.64
N ILE A 240 4.63 11.02 8.86
CA ILE A 240 3.88 11.96 8.03
C ILE A 240 4.86 12.91 7.37
N ALA A 241 4.87 12.88 6.04
CA ALA A 241 5.70 13.74 5.21
C ALA A 241 4.84 14.65 4.34
N CYS A 242 5.43 15.73 3.84
CA CYS A 242 4.79 16.63 2.90
C CYS A 242 5.80 17.10 1.86
N PHE A 243 5.36 17.15 0.60
CA PHE A 243 6.17 17.60 -0.52
C PHE A 243 5.37 18.59 -1.37
N LEU A 244 5.93 19.79 -1.56
CA LEU A 244 5.33 20.85 -2.36
C LEU A 244 5.87 20.79 -3.79
N MET A 245 5.01 20.47 -4.76
CA MET A 245 5.36 20.38 -6.17
C MET A 245 4.98 21.68 -6.90
N PRO A 246 5.85 22.22 -7.77
CA PRO A 246 5.47 23.30 -8.67
C PRO A 246 4.43 22.83 -9.71
N HIS A 247 3.87 23.77 -10.46
CA HIS A 247 2.99 23.47 -11.58
C HIS A 247 3.81 22.88 -12.76
N PRO A 248 3.33 21.84 -13.47
CA PRO A 248 4.09 21.17 -14.55
C PRO A 248 4.25 22.00 -15.83
N GLY A 249 3.60 23.16 -15.90
CA GLY A 249 3.59 24.07 -17.05
C GLY A 249 2.25 24.04 -17.80
N LEU A 250 1.88 25.16 -18.44
CA LEU A 250 0.58 25.29 -19.10
C LEU A 250 0.40 24.31 -20.26
N LYS A 251 1.49 24.00 -20.99
CA LYS A 251 1.45 23.01 -22.07
C LYS A 251 0.98 21.64 -21.58
N VAL A 252 1.44 21.20 -20.42
CA VAL A 252 1.03 19.92 -19.82
C VAL A 252 -0.44 19.96 -19.39
N ALA A 253 -0.90 21.11 -18.86
CA ALA A 253 -2.24 21.25 -18.29
C ALA A 253 -3.34 21.44 -19.35
N THR A 254 -3.04 22.13 -20.47
CA THR A 254 -4.08 22.58 -21.42
C THR A 254 -3.97 21.99 -22.81
N ASN A 255 -2.83 21.40 -23.20
CA ASN A 255 -2.69 20.83 -24.53
C ASN A 255 -3.32 19.43 -24.60
N PRO A 256 -4.40 19.22 -25.39
CA PRO A 256 -5.05 17.92 -25.51
C PRO A 256 -4.16 16.87 -26.22
N GLU A 257 -3.16 17.30 -26.99
CA GLU A 257 -2.22 16.43 -27.71
C GLU A 257 -0.96 16.11 -26.90
N PHE A 258 -0.87 16.55 -25.65
CA PHE A 258 0.29 16.28 -24.82
C PHE A 258 0.42 14.78 -24.51
N LYS A 259 1.50 14.16 -24.98
CA LYS A 259 1.80 12.72 -24.81
C LYS A 259 2.89 12.43 -23.75
N GLY A 260 3.15 13.38 -22.85
CA GLY A 260 4.15 13.18 -21.80
C GLY A 260 5.58 13.58 -22.20
N CYS A 261 5.75 14.35 -23.28
CA CYS A 261 7.06 14.77 -23.75
C CYS A 261 7.78 15.64 -22.69
N LEU A 262 8.96 15.21 -22.24
CA LEU A 262 9.68 15.87 -21.16
C LEU A 262 10.19 17.27 -21.51
N SER A 263 10.33 17.59 -22.81
CA SER A 263 10.69 18.93 -23.27
C SER A 263 9.60 19.96 -23.02
N ASP A 264 8.34 19.53 -22.95
CA ASP A 264 7.19 20.42 -22.74
C ASP A 264 6.82 20.59 -21.25
N ILE A 265 7.49 19.85 -20.37
CA ILE A 265 7.34 19.96 -18.92
C ILE A 265 8.29 21.05 -18.40
N ASP A 266 7.77 21.88 -17.50
CA ASP A 266 8.53 22.93 -16.83
C ASP A 266 9.80 22.39 -16.13
N ILE A 267 10.88 23.17 -16.17
CA ILE A 267 12.18 22.76 -15.65
C ILE A 267 12.17 22.62 -14.12
N ASP A 268 11.47 23.50 -13.41
CA ASP A 268 11.38 23.43 -11.95
C ASP A 268 10.56 22.22 -11.53
N PHE A 269 9.52 21.87 -12.30
CA PHE A 269 8.80 20.62 -12.09
C PHE A 269 9.68 19.39 -12.23
N LYS A 270 10.48 19.30 -13.30
CA LYS A 270 11.41 18.19 -13.51
C LYS A 270 12.42 18.07 -12.36
N ASN A 271 13.02 19.19 -11.97
CA ASN A 271 14.00 19.23 -10.87
C ASN A 271 13.40 18.76 -9.53
N HIS A 272 12.14 19.07 -9.25
CA HIS A 272 11.46 18.64 -8.02
C HIS A 272 10.88 17.23 -8.13
N LEU A 273 10.50 16.79 -9.32
CA LEU A 273 10.05 15.42 -9.58
C LEU A 273 11.16 14.40 -9.28
N GLU A 274 12.40 14.66 -9.70
CA GLU A 274 13.54 13.78 -9.37
C GLU A 274 13.74 13.65 -7.85
N LYS A 275 13.63 14.77 -7.13
CA LYS A 275 13.73 14.79 -5.66
C LYS A 275 12.58 14.03 -5.01
N LEU A 276 11.35 14.18 -5.51
CA LEU A 276 10.18 13.45 -5.04
C LEU A 276 10.36 11.93 -5.20
N LEU A 277 10.82 11.49 -6.37
CA LEU A 277 11.07 10.08 -6.65
C LEU A 277 12.15 9.50 -5.74
N ALA A 278 13.20 10.26 -5.44
CA ALA A 278 14.20 9.85 -4.46
C ALA A 278 13.59 9.74 -3.05
N VAL A 279 12.72 10.66 -2.64
CA VAL A 279 12.03 10.57 -1.34
C VAL A 279 11.19 9.29 -1.25
N VAL A 280 10.45 8.93 -2.30
CA VAL A 280 9.49 7.81 -2.26
C VAL A 280 10.12 6.45 -2.59
N LEU A 281 11.05 6.39 -3.54
CA LEU A 281 11.48 5.13 -4.18
C LEU A 281 12.98 4.83 -4.03
N HIS A 282 13.78 5.72 -3.45
CA HIS A 282 15.20 5.42 -3.27
C HIS A 282 15.39 4.21 -2.33
N PRO A 283 16.35 3.30 -2.58
CA PRO A 283 16.56 2.09 -1.76
C PRO A 283 16.80 2.29 -0.25
N VAL A 284 17.07 3.53 0.17
CA VAL A 284 17.21 3.90 1.59
C VAL A 284 15.85 4.14 2.26
N ASN A 285 14.84 4.52 1.47
CA ASN A 285 13.51 4.88 1.93
C ASN A 285 12.45 3.80 1.61
N LEU A 286 12.85 2.73 0.92
CA LEU A 286 11.98 1.59 0.64
C LEU A 286 11.96 0.62 1.83
N PHE A 287 10.83 0.62 2.53
CA PHE A 287 10.58 -0.30 3.64
C PHE A 287 9.46 -1.28 3.27
N PRO A 288 9.60 -2.57 3.62
CA PRO A 288 8.53 -3.52 3.47
C PRO A 288 7.28 -3.08 4.24
N LYS A 289 6.12 -3.46 3.71
CA LYS A 289 4.83 -3.36 4.37
C LYS A 289 4.88 -4.15 5.66
N LYS A 290 4.42 -3.52 6.73
CA LYS A 290 4.17 -4.15 8.02
C LYS A 290 2.71 -4.05 8.39
N ILE A 291 2.19 -5.12 8.97
CA ILE A 291 0.90 -5.15 9.65
C ILE A 291 1.16 -5.80 11.01
N ASN A 292 0.88 -5.10 12.10
CA ASN A 292 1.19 -5.54 13.47
C ASN A 292 2.65 -5.97 13.67
N ASN A 293 3.60 -5.18 13.13
CA ASN A 293 5.03 -5.46 13.11
C ASN A 293 5.47 -6.72 12.33
N CYS A 294 4.54 -7.47 11.73
CA CYS A 294 4.85 -8.57 10.83
C CYS A 294 5.19 -8.03 9.45
N ILE A 295 6.35 -8.42 8.92
CA ILE A 295 6.75 -8.11 7.54
C ILE A 295 5.85 -8.91 6.59
N ILE A 296 5.26 -8.21 5.63
CA ILE A 296 4.35 -8.77 4.64
C ILE A 296 5.13 -9.11 3.36
N THR A 297 4.95 -10.33 2.85
CA THR A 297 5.43 -10.80 1.54
C THR A 297 4.36 -10.58 0.47
N CYS A 298 4.69 -10.73 -0.82
CA CYS A 298 3.72 -10.65 -1.90
C CYS A 298 2.55 -11.65 -1.75
N GLU A 299 2.83 -12.89 -1.35
CA GLU A 299 1.82 -13.90 -1.04
C GLU A 299 0.90 -13.47 0.12
N LYS A 300 1.48 -12.98 1.21
CA LYS A 300 0.67 -12.49 2.34
C LYS A 300 -0.16 -11.27 1.95
N LEU A 301 0.37 -10.38 1.11
CA LEU A 301 -0.37 -9.21 0.62
C LEU A 301 -1.63 -9.62 -0.15
N LEU A 302 -1.57 -10.66 -0.98
CA LEU A 302 -2.75 -11.24 -1.65
C LEU A 302 -3.82 -11.65 -0.63
N MET A 303 -3.40 -12.36 0.42
CA MET A 303 -4.30 -12.81 1.48
C MET A 303 -4.98 -11.64 2.21
N TYR A 304 -4.22 -10.60 2.56
CA TYR A 304 -4.78 -9.38 3.16
C TYR A 304 -5.76 -8.67 2.20
N PHE A 305 -5.45 -8.64 0.89
CA PHE A 305 -6.36 -8.11 -0.12
C PHE A 305 -7.70 -8.86 -0.11
N LYS A 306 -7.68 -10.19 -0.09
CA LYS A 306 -8.89 -11.05 -0.04
C LYS A 306 -9.73 -10.75 1.21
N VAL A 307 -9.10 -10.79 2.39
CA VAL A 307 -9.81 -10.59 3.67
C VAL A 307 -10.39 -9.18 3.79
N TYR A 308 -9.64 -8.15 3.41
CA TYR A 308 -10.15 -6.78 3.46
C TYR A 308 -11.23 -6.52 2.42
N ALA A 309 -11.08 -6.99 1.17
CA ALA A 309 -12.13 -6.80 0.17
C ALA A 309 -13.46 -7.46 0.58
N GLU A 310 -13.40 -8.64 1.20
CA GLU A 310 -14.59 -9.36 1.68
C GLU A 310 -15.31 -8.63 2.82
N SER A 311 -14.58 -8.17 3.85
CA SER A 311 -15.20 -7.37 4.93
C SER A 311 -15.84 -6.10 4.39
N PHE A 312 -15.19 -5.43 3.44
CA PHE A 312 -15.71 -4.18 2.88
C PHE A 312 -16.94 -4.39 1.97
N LYS A 313 -17.06 -5.55 1.31
CA LYS A 313 -18.24 -5.95 0.52
C LYS A 313 -19.50 -6.06 1.38
N ASN A 314 -19.37 -6.48 2.64
CA ASN A 314 -20.48 -6.61 3.59
C ASN A 314 -20.95 -5.26 4.17
N GLY A 315 -20.40 -4.15 3.68
CA GLY A 315 -20.79 -2.81 4.09
C GLY A 315 -20.12 -2.30 5.36
N GLU A 316 -19.18 -3.08 5.91
CA GLU A 316 -18.42 -2.85 7.15
C GLU A 316 -17.24 -1.87 6.99
N ALA A 317 -17.00 -1.40 5.77
CA ALA A 317 -15.92 -0.49 5.39
C ALA A 317 -15.81 0.79 6.23
N SER A 318 -16.90 1.20 6.88
CA SER A 318 -16.98 2.40 7.72
C SER A 318 -16.92 2.12 9.21
N ASP A 319 -16.84 0.85 9.63
CA ASP A 319 -16.73 0.47 11.05
C ASP A 319 -15.28 0.08 11.38
N PRO A 320 -14.55 0.91 12.17
CA PRO A 320 -13.22 0.59 12.66
C PRO A 320 -13.09 -0.78 13.34
N MET A 321 -14.14 -1.26 14.01
CA MET A 321 -14.12 -2.55 14.70
C MET A 321 -14.13 -3.72 13.72
N SER A 322 -14.94 -3.65 12.67
CA SER A 322 -14.94 -4.67 11.62
C SER A 322 -13.60 -4.76 10.90
N ILE A 323 -12.96 -3.61 10.61
CA ILE A 323 -11.61 -3.59 10.02
C ILE A 323 -10.60 -4.24 10.97
N ARG A 324 -10.71 -4.00 12.28
CA ARG A 324 -9.88 -4.64 13.30
C ARG A 324 -10.06 -6.15 13.31
N GLU A 325 -11.30 -6.63 13.27
CA GLU A 325 -11.64 -8.05 13.23
C GLU A 325 -11.09 -8.71 11.96
N ALA A 326 -11.30 -8.11 10.79
CA ALA A 326 -10.74 -8.58 9.53
C ALA A 326 -9.21 -8.66 9.58
N THR A 327 -8.55 -7.65 10.16
CA THR A 327 -7.09 -7.65 10.34
C THR A 327 -6.64 -8.76 11.29
N GLY A 328 -7.37 -9.00 12.37
CA GLY A 328 -7.14 -10.10 13.30
C GLY A 328 -7.25 -11.46 12.63
N VAL A 329 -8.32 -11.69 11.87
CA VAL A 329 -8.53 -12.93 11.11
C VAL A 329 -7.39 -13.17 10.12
N ALA A 330 -7.01 -12.15 9.33
CA ALA A 330 -5.93 -12.26 8.36
C ALA A 330 -4.58 -12.56 9.05
N ASN A 331 -4.24 -11.83 10.11
CA ASN A 331 -2.98 -12.00 10.81
C ASN A 331 -2.87 -13.39 11.48
N ASN A 332 -3.93 -13.82 12.17
CA ASN A 332 -3.97 -15.14 12.81
C ASN A 332 -3.88 -16.27 11.79
N THR A 333 -4.61 -16.16 10.67
CA THR A 333 -4.59 -17.18 9.61
C THR A 333 -3.21 -17.24 8.93
N SER A 334 -2.54 -16.10 8.74
CA SER A 334 -1.18 -16.07 8.19
C SER A 334 -0.17 -16.70 9.15
N ALA A 335 -0.24 -16.36 10.44
CA ALA A 335 0.62 -16.94 11.47
C ALA A 335 0.44 -18.47 11.58
N LEU A 336 -0.81 -18.95 11.50
CA LEU A 336 -1.12 -20.37 11.51
C LEU A 336 -0.53 -21.08 10.28
N THR A 337 -0.68 -20.47 9.10
CA THR A 337 -0.14 -21.03 7.85
C THR A 337 1.38 -21.14 7.91
N ASP A 338 2.08 -20.10 8.40
CA ASP A 338 3.53 -20.12 8.60
C ASP A 338 3.97 -21.23 9.57
N ALA A 339 3.24 -21.38 10.69
CA ALA A 339 3.53 -22.41 11.70
C ALA A 339 3.31 -23.82 11.15
N LEU A 340 2.23 -24.04 10.39
CA LEU A 340 1.94 -25.30 9.73
C LEU A 340 3.00 -25.64 8.67
N GLN A 341 3.37 -24.68 7.83
CA GLN A 341 4.37 -24.88 6.79
C GLN A 341 5.75 -25.18 7.40
N TYR A 342 6.10 -24.53 8.51
CA TYR A 342 7.28 -24.87 9.30
C TYR A 342 7.22 -26.31 9.81
N TYR A 343 6.12 -26.72 10.45
CA TYR A 343 5.93 -28.10 10.93
C TYR A 343 6.08 -29.12 9.79
N LEU A 344 5.41 -28.90 8.66
CA LEU A 344 5.50 -29.78 7.49
C LEU A 344 6.93 -29.88 6.95
N SER A 345 7.69 -28.78 6.94
CA SER A 345 9.08 -28.78 6.51
C SER A 345 9.99 -29.57 7.44
N GLU A 346 9.78 -29.49 8.75
CA GLU A 346 10.55 -30.24 9.75
C GLU A 346 10.21 -31.74 9.67
N MET A 347 8.93 -32.08 9.51
CA MET A 347 8.50 -33.47 9.31
C MET A 347 9.03 -34.06 8.01
N ALA A 348 9.07 -33.28 6.92
CA ALA A 348 9.65 -33.73 5.66
C ALA A 348 11.14 -34.05 5.80
N LYS A 349 11.90 -33.26 6.56
CA LYS A 349 13.32 -33.53 6.87
C LYS A 349 13.48 -34.80 7.69
N ALA A 350 12.65 -34.99 8.72
CA ALA A 350 12.68 -36.18 9.57
C ALA A 350 12.35 -37.49 8.81
N CYS A 351 11.59 -37.37 7.72
CA CYS A 351 11.21 -38.48 6.85
C CYS A 351 12.09 -38.61 5.59
N ALA A 352 13.14 -37.78 5.43
CA ALA A 352 13.94 -37.75 4.21
C ALA A 352 14.76 -39.04 3.99
N ASP A 353 15.23 -39.66 5.08
CA ASP A 353 15.93 -40.93 5.06
C ASP A 353 14.96 -42.07 5.40
N THR A 354 14.63 -42.89 4.41
CA THR A 354 13.82 -44.10 4.61
C THR A 354 14.70 -45.32 4.87
N PRO A 355 14.34 -46.22 5.80
CA PRO A 355 13.18 -46.17 6.71
C PRO A 355 13.48 -45.44 8.04
N CYS A 356 12.59 -44.52 8.43
CA CYS A 356 12.63 -43.84 9.72
C CYS A 356 11.94 -44.69 10.82
N ALA A 357 12.60 -44.89 11.95
CA ALA A 357 12.04 -45.65 13.06
C ALA A 357 10.92 -44.87 13.77
N GLU A 358 9.85 -45.55 14.21
CA GLU A 358 8.66 -44.93 14.83
C GLU A 358 9.02 -43.97 15.99
N HIS A 359 9.97 -44.35 16.85
CA HIS A 359 10.40 -43.51 17.96
C HIS A 359 11.07 -42.20 17.51
N HIS A 360 11.84 -42.22 16.40
CA HIS A 360 12.43 -41.02 15.82
C HIS A 360 11.37 -40.12 15.20
N LEU A 361 10.38 -40.70 14.52
CA LEU A 361 9.28 -39.95 13.94
C LEU A 361 8.43 -39.27 15.02
N ARG A 362 8.13 -39.99 16.11
CA ARG A 362 7.35 -39.46 17.24
C ARG A 362 8.07 -38.31 17.95
N LYS A 363 9.38 -38.47 18.20
CA LYS A 363 10.22 -37.40 18.77
C LYS A 363 10.25 -36.16 17.86
N SER A 364 10.44 -36.37 16.56
CA SER A 364 10.47 -35.27 15.58
C SER A 364 9.12 -34.56 15.48
N HIS A 365 8.02 -35.31 15.58
CA HIS A 365 6.67 -34.75 15.68
C HIS A 365 6.51 -33.86 16.92
N GLU A 366 6.85 -34.37 18.11
CA GLU A 366 6.71 -33.61 19.37
C GLU A 366 7.56 -32.32 19.36
N GLU A 367 8.82 -32.41 18.90
CA GLU A 367 9.72 -31.25 18.81
C GLU A 367 9.27 -30.25 17.74
N GLY A 368 8.91 -30.73 16.55
CA GLY A 368 8.44 -29.92 15.44
C GLY A 368 7.12 -29.21 15.74
N PHE A 369 6.17 -29.93 16.34
CA PHE A 369 4.88 -29.37 16.76
C PHE A 369 5.06 -28.30 17.84
N ALA A 370 5.85 -28.57 18.88
CA ALA A 370 6.12 -27.59 19.93
C ALA A 370 6.84 -26.35 19.39
N ALA A 371 7.75 -26.51 18.42
CA ALA A 371 8.42 -25.40 17.76
C ALA A 371 7.48 -24.58 16.87
N ALA A 372 6.58 -25.24 16.12
CA ALA A 372 5.55 -24.57 15.33
C ALA A 372 4.58 -23.77 16.21
N LEU A 373 4.15 -24.34 17.34
CA LEU A 373 3.28 -23.65 18.29
C LEU A 373 3.96 -22.41 18.89
N ARG A 374 5.24 -22.53 19.30
CA ARG A 374 6.01 -21.36 19.77
C ARG A 374 6.13 -20.27 18.70
N LYS A 375 6.27 -20.63 17.42
CA LYS A 375 6.28 -19.65 16.31
C LYS A 375 4.93 -18.96 16.16
N PHE A 376 3.84 -19.71 16.24
CA PHE A 376 2.49 -19.16 16.22
C PHE A 376 2.26 -18.19 17.39
N ASP A 377 2.68 -18.56 18.60
CA ASP A 377 2.51 -17.76 19.82
C ASP A 377 3.37 -16.50 19.87
N ALA A 378 4.50 -16.49 19.18
CA ALA A 378 5.41 -15.34 19.11
C ALA A 378 4.87 -14.18 18.24
N VAL A 379 3.88 -14.43 17.39
CA VAL A 379 3.27 -13.40 16.55
C VAL A 379 2.35 -12.52 17.39
N LEU A 380 2.45 -11.20 17.23
CA LEU A 380 1.51 -10.26 17.84
C LEU A 380 0.14 -10.40 17.16
N LYS A 381 -0.87 -10.90 17.88
CA LYS A 381 -2.21 -11.19 17.35
C LYS A 381 -3.20 -10.08 17.74
N LEU A 382 -4.01 -9.63 16.79
CA LEU A 382 -5.18 -8.77 17.05
C LEU A 382 -6.42 -9.63 17.29
N GLY A 383 -7.37 -9.14 18.08
CA GLY A 383 -8.67 -9.80 18.31
C GLY A 383 -8.80 -10.58 19.63
N GLY A 384 -7.73 -10.69 20.43
CA GLY A 384 -7.75 -11.36 21.73
C GLY A 384 -7.75 -12.90 21.65
N LYS A 385 -7.72 -13.56 22.83
CA LYS A 385 -7.56 -15.02 22.94
C LYS A 385 -8.71 -15.85 22.36
N GLU A 386 -9.91 -15.27 22.27
CA GLU A 386 -11.10 -15.96 21.73
C GLU A 386 -11.00 -16.14 20.21
N MET A 387 -10.52 -15.13 19.49
CA MET A 387 -10.28 -15.21 18.04
C MET A 387 -9.15 -16.18 17.72
N GLU A 388 -8.11 -16.19 18.56
CA GLU A 388 -7.01 -17.16 18.47
C GLU A 388 -7.52 -18.60 18.60
N ALA A 389 -8.34 -18.88 19.62
CA ALA A 389 -8.94 -20.19 19.83
C ALA A 389 -9.81 -20.61 18.63
N ALA A 390 -10.64 -19.70 18.10
CA ALA A 390 -11.49 -20.00 16.95
C ALA A 390 -10.71 -20.36 15.67
N VAL A 391 -9.56 -19.72 15.43
CA VAL A 391 -8.68 -20.05 14.29
C VAL A 391 -7.97 -21.38 14.51
N GLN A 392 -7.50 -21.64 15.75
CA GLN A 392 -6.90 -22.93 16.12
C GLN A 392 -7.90 -24.09 15.99
N ASP A 393 -9.14 -23.90 16.43
CA ASP A 393 -10.20 -24.92 16.35
C ASP A 393 -10.56 -25.24 14.90
N LYS A 394 -10.67 -24.23 14.03
CA LYS A 394 -10.87 -24.42 12.58
C LYS A 394 -9.71 -25.18 11.93
N ALA A 395 -8.48 -24.94 12.38
CA ALA A 395 -7.30 -25.68 11.90
C ALA A 395 -7.33 -27.16 12.33
N CYS A 396 -7.73 -27.42 13.58
CA CYS A 396 -7.84 -28.76 14.13
C CYS A 396 -9.02 -29.55 13.53
N ALA A 397 -10.06 -28.86 13.08
CA ALA A 397 -11.24 -29.44 12.45
C ALA A 397 -11.09 -29.75 10.94
N GLY A 398 -9.90 -29.54 10.36
CA GLY A 398 -9.66 -29.45 8.92
C GLY A 398 -10.40 -30.45 8.01
N ASP A 399 -11.28 -29.91 7.16
CA ASP A 399 -11.63 -30.46 5.86
C ASP A 399 -10.42 -30.24 4.91
N PRO A 400 -9.80 -31.30 4.37
CA PRO A 400 -8.61 -31.22 3.50
C PRO A 400 -8.81 -30.51 2.15
N SER A 401 -10.01 -30.03 1.83
CA SER A 401 -10.35 -29.49 0.51
C SER A 401 -9.90 -28.06 0.21
N ASN A 402 -9.46 -27.29 1.22
CA ASN A 402 -9.04 -25.88 1.05
C ASN A 402 -7.52 -25.65 0.95
N ILE A 403 -6.71 -26.72 0.88
CA ILE A 403 -5.27 -26.63 0.61
C ILE A 403 -5.01 -27.29 -0.75
N ARG A 404 -5.34 -26.57 -1.83
CA ARG A 404 -4.79 -26.81 -3.18
C ARG A 404 -4.67 -25.51 -3.94
#